data_AF-A0A2N6JU43-F1
#
_entry.id   AF-A0A2N6JU43-F1
#
_cell.length_a   1.000
_cell.length_b   1.000
_cell.length_c   1.000
_cell.angle_alpha   90.00
_cell.angle_beta   90.00
_cell.angle_gamma   90.00
#
_symmetry.space_group_name_H-M   'P 1'
#
loop_
_entity.id
_entity.type
_entity.pdbx_description
1 polymer ?
#
loop_
_entity_poly.entity_id
_entity_poly.type
_entity_poly.pdbx_seq_one_letter_code
_entity_poly.pdbx_strand_id
1 'polypeptide(L)'
;MTNPNSRDVQVLPIATNTTVLRARSWTRLRFEIEYALARGTTSNSYVISGDKVAVIDPPPETFSLIYLDALRQCLNDWERLDYVIIGHFNPNRVATLKALLDLVPKLTFVCSLPCAANLRAAFPNRELKIITMRGKETLDLGKGHVLKFFPIPSPRWPTGLCTYDEQTQILYSNKLFGAHLCGDEVFDEDWDLLKEDQRYYFDCLMAPHATHVQAALEKLSELQVRMYATAHGPLVRYGLLELAKAYETWSKSQTEREISVALLYASAYGNTATLAQAFALGLTKGGVAVESINCEFAQPDEIRSAIEKCDGFIMGSPTIGGNAPTPIHTALGIVLAVGDNSKLAGVFGSYGWSGEAFDLIEGKLKDAGYKFGFETLKARFKPTDVTLKECEEMATDFAQALRRAKKPRLTQAAATPMEQAVGRIVGSVCVVTAKQGEVSTGMLGAWVSQATFNPPGISVAIAKERAIESIMHTGGKFVLNILGEENYQDYMKHFRKNFAPGEDRFKNFSTAVADNGCLILTDAIAYLECSVNKRMECGDHWVVYAIVDNGKLLQPDSVTAIHHRKAGSHY
;
A
#
# COMPACT_ATOMS: atom_id res chain seq x y z
N MET A 1 -3.02 23.86 -19.11
CA MET A 1 -1.95 23.41 -18.19
C MET A 1 -2.39 23.75 -16.78
N THR A 2 -2.96 22.79 -16.06
CA THR A 2 -3.35 22.94 -14.65
C THR A 2 -2.08 22.98 -13.78
N ASN A 3 -2.01 23.92 -12.84
CA ASN A 3 -0.90 24.02 -11.90
C ASN A 3 -0.77 22.68 -11.14
N PRO A 4 0.38 21.99 -11.15
CA PRO A 4 0.55 20.70 -10.48
C PRO A 4 0.35 20.76 -8.96
N ASN A 5 0.41 21.96 -8.34
CA ASN A 5 0.05 22.16 -6.94
C ASN A 5 -1.42 22.54 -6.70
N SER A 6 -2.26 22.49 -7.74
CA SER A 6 -3.68 22.81 -7.59
C SER A 6 -4.40 21.73 -6.78
N ARG A 7 -4.96 22.17 -5.66
CA ARG A 7 -6.01 21.44 -4.94
C ARG A 7 -7.33 22.13 -5.26
N ASP A 8 -8.36 21.35 -5.46
CA ASP A 8 -9.71 21.85 -5.68
C ASP A 8 -10.73 20.93 -5.01
N VAL A 9 -12.00 21.28 -5.17
CA VAL A 9 -13.11 20.42 -4.77
C VAL A 9 -14.03 20.25 -5.97
N GLN A 10 -14.10 19.03 -6.47
CA GLN A 10 -15.04 18.66 -7.52
C GLN A 10 -16.37 18.23 -6.89
N VAL A 11 -17.45 18.88 -7.28
CA VAL A 11 -18.80 18.62 -6.75
C VAL A 11 -19.66 17.99 -7.83
N LEU A 12 -20.33 16.87 -7.53
CA LEU A 12 -21.23 16.21 -8.48
C LEU A 12 -22.41 15.53 -7.77
N PRO A 13 -23.66 15.71 -8.24
CA PRO A 13 -24.78 14.86 -7.83
C PRO A 13 -24.56 13.41 -8.28
N ILE A 14 -24.69 12.45 -7.38
CA ILE A 14 -24.39 11.03 -7.67
C ILE A 14 -25.61 10.11 -7.56
N ALA A 15 -26.65 10.55 -6.85
CA ALA A 15 -27.95 9.87 -6.72
C ALA A 15 -29.00 10.86 -6.19
N THR A 16 -30.25 10.39 -6.03
CA THR A 16 -31.35 11.16 -5.43
C THR A 16 -30.91 11.76 -4.08
N ASN A 17 -30.97 13.09 -3.98
CA ASN A 17 -30.56 13.88 -2.81
C ASN A 17 -29.11 13.68 -2.33
N THR A 18 -28.25 13.05 -3.13
CA THR A 18 -26.88 12.71 -2.72
C THR A 18 -25.86 13.36 -3.65
N THR A 19 -24.92 14.08 -3.06
CA THR A 19 -23.84 14.81 -3.76
C THR A 19 -22.48 14.38 -3.23
N VAL A 20 -21.51 14.16 -4.10
CA VAL A 20 -20.11 13.97 -3.71
C VAL A 20 -19.35 15.29 -3.77
N LEU A 21 -18.47 15.51 -2.80
CA LEU A 21 -17.44 16.55 -2.81
C LEU A 21 -16.08 15.86 -2.76
N ARG A 22 -15.38 15.82 -3.89
CA ARG A 22 -14.05 15.21 -4.00
C ARG A 22 -13.01 16.31 -3.81
N ALA A 23 -12.38 16.37 -2.64
CA ALA A 23 -11.24 17.25 -2.44
C ALA A 23 -10.01 16.64 -3.11
N ARG A 24 -9.54 17.22 -4.22
CA ARG A 24 -8.56 16.59 -5.11
C ARG A 24 -7.16 17.18 -4.92
N SER A 25 -6.15 16.33 -5.04
CA SER A 25 -4.75 16.73 -5.09
C SER A 25 -4.05 15.93 -6.19
N TRP A 26 -3.61 16.64 -7.23
CA TRP A 26 -2.85 16.05 -8.34
C TRP A 26 -1.46 15.59 -7.93
N THR A 27 -0.90 16.21 -6.89
CA THR A 27 0.37 15.81 -6.28
C THR A 27 0.17 14.90 -5.08
N ARG A 28 1.22 14.12 -4.81
CA ARG A 28 1.32 13.27 -3.62
C ARG A 28 1.12 14.07 -2.34
N LEU A 29 0.17 13.64 -1.51
CA LEU A 29 -0.14 14.33 -0.25
C LEU A 29 0.89 14.07 0.85
N ARG A 30 1.43 12.85 0.91
CA ARG A 30 2.26 12.38 2.03
C ARG A 30 3.29 11.36 1.56
N PHE A 31 4.40 11.29 2.30
CA PHE A 31 5.37 10.20 2.21
C PHE A 31 4.86 9.00 2.99
N GLU A 32 3.83 8.34 2.44
CA GLU A 32 3.36 7.02 2.87
C GLU A 32 3.42 6.10 1.65
N ILE A 33 3.56 4.79 1.89
CA ILE A 33 3.77 3.81 0.81
C ILE A 33 2.56 3.75 -0.14
N GLU A 34 1.34 3.93 0.39
CA GLU A 34 0.10 3.93 -0.38
C GLU A 34 0.03 5.02 -1.48
N TYR A 35 0.87 6.07 -1.41
CA TYR A 35 0.93 7.13 -2.43
C TYR A 35 2.17 7.03 -3.34
N ALA A 36 2.95 5.94 -3.30
CA ALA A 36 4.23 5.85 -4.02
C ALA A 36 4.07 5.84 -5.55
N LEU A 37 2.89 5.50 -6.09
CA LEU A 37 2.59 5.63 -7.52
C LEU A 37 2.54 7.10 -7.99
N ALA A 38 2.45 8.05 -7.06
CA ALA A 38 2.48 9.50 -7.32
C ALA A 38 1.43 10.00 -8.33
N ARG A 39 0.28 9.31 -8.44
CA ARG A 39 -0.86 9.67 -9.32
C ARG A 39 -1.86 10.64 -8.68
N GLY A 40 -1.47 11.30 -7.59
CA GLY A 40 -2.36 12.11 -6.77
C GLY A 40 -3.38 11.28 -6.00
N THR A 41 -4.38 11.93 -5.42
CA THR A 41 -5.50 11.27 -4.72
C THR A 41 -6.67 12.24 -4.58
N THR A 42 -7.83 11.71 -4.20
CA THR A 42 -8.94 12.51 -3.64
C THR A 42 -9.17 12.18 -2.17
N SER A 43 -9.83 13.07 -1.45
CA SER A 43 -10.53 12.80 -0.19
C SER A 43 -12.00 13.08 -0.42
N ASN A 44 -12.79 12.04 -0.61
CA ASN A 44 -14.21 12.15 -0.95
C ASN A 44 -15.04 12.33 0.32
N SER A 45 -15.93 13.32 0.30
CA SER A 45 -16.99 13.51 1.29
C SER A 45 -18.35 13.47 0.59
N TYR A 46 -19.40 13.16 1.32
CA TYR A 46 -20.74 12.95 0.74
C TYR A 46 -21.79 13.74 1.50
N VAL A 47 -22.68 14.42 0.78
CA VAL A 47 -23.82 15.14 1.35
C VAL A 47 -25.09 14.39 0.99
N ILE A 48 -25.90 14.05 1.99
CA ILE A 48 -27.24 13.48 1.82
C ILE A 48 -28.26 14.48 2.34
N SER A 49 -29.16 14.94 1.47
CA SER A 49 -30.13 16.01 1.75
C SER A 49 -31.57 15.49 1.82
N GLY A 50 -31.88 14.78 2.90
CA GLY A 50 -33.25 14.33 3.22
C GLY A 50 -34.13 15.46 3.76
N ASP A 51 -34.95 15.14 4.75
CA ASP A 51 -35.58 16.12 5.65
C ASP A 51 -34.55 16.66 6.67
N LYS A 52 -33.55 15.83 7.00
CA LYS A 52 -32.32 16.20 7.70
C LYS A 52 -31.12 16.06 6.77
N VAL A 53 -30.07 16.84 7.01
CA VAL A 53 -28.86 16.81 6.18
C VAL A 53 -27.69 16.19 6.92
N ALA A 54 -27.03 15.23 6.27
CA ALA A 54 -25.81 14.62 6.77
C ALA A 54 -24.65 14.84 5.80
N VAL A 55 -23.47 15.07 6.37
CA VAL A 55 -22.18 15.07 5.67
C VAL A 55 -21.36 13.87 6.14
N ILE A 56 -20.83 13.09 5.21
CA ILE A 56 -19.99 11.92 5.49
C ILE A 56 -18.53 12.26 5.20
N ASP A 57 -17.66 11.97 6.16
CA ASP A 57 -16.20 12.01 6.07
C ASP A 57 -15.58 13.34 5.57
N PRO A 58 -15.74 14.48 6.30
CA PRO A 58 -15.05 15.73 6.00
C PRO A 58 -13.53 15.52 5.85
N PRO A 59 -12.86 16.18 4.89
CA PRO A 59 -11.49 15.85 4.51
C PRO A 59 -10.45 16.32 5.54
N PRO A 60 -9.18 15.90 5.40
CA PRO A 60 -8.07 16.39 6.22
C PRO A 60 -7.87 17.91 6.15
N GLU A 61 -7.14 18.44 7.14
CA GLU A 61 -6.82 19.86 7.31
C GLU A 61 -6.29 20.54 6.04
N THR A 62 -5.52 19.80 5.23
CA THR A 62 -4.94 20.28 3.97
C THR A 62 -5.97 20.74 2.94
N PHE A 63 -7.24 20.39 3.12
CA PHE A 63 -8.36 20.74 2.24
C PHE A 63 -9.43 21.59 2.95
N SER A 64 -9.30 21.89 4.25
CA SER A 64 -10.39 22.48 5.05
C SER A 64 -11.06 23.68 4.41
N LEU A 65 -10.27 24.68 3.99
CA LEU A 65 -10.80 25.94 3.47
C LEU A 65 -11.60 25.73 2.18
N ILE A 66 -10.98 25.13 1.16
CA ILE A 66 -11.62 24.87 -0.13
C ILE A 66 -12.82 23.92 -0.01
N TYR A 67 -12.77 22.98 0.95
CA TYR A 67 -13.88 22.09 1.26
C TYR A 67 -15.06 22.82 1.89
N LEU A 68 -14.83 23.67 2.89
CA LEU A 68 -15.90 24.41 3.56
C LEU A 68 -16.61 25.37 2.60
N ASP A 69 -15.87 26.00 1.68
CA ASP A 69 -16.44 26.85 0.64
C ASP A 69 -17.36 26.05 -0.31
N ALA A 70 -16.90 24.91 -0.80
CA ALA A 70 -17.70 24.02 -1.65
C ALA A 70 -18.91 23.43 -0.90
N LEU A 71 -18.73 23.06 0.37
CA LEU A 71 -19.81 22.52 1.21
C LEU A 71 -20.88 23.59 1.46
N ARG A 72 -20.49 24.84 1.75
CA ARG A 72 -21.42 25.95 1.91
C ARG A 72 -22.28 26.15 0.67
N GLN A 73 -21.70 26.03 -0.52
CA GLN A 73 -22.44 26.11 -1.79
C GLN A 73 -23.43 24.96 -1.96
N CYS A 74 -23.09 23.74 -1.53
CA CYS A 74 -24.01 22.60 -1.56
C CYS A 74 -25.17 22.76 -0.56
N LEU A 75 -24.90 23.30 0.62
CA LEU A 75 -25.88 23.46 1.69
C LEU A 75 -26.76 24.70 1.51
N ASN A 76 -26.28 25.74 0.82
CA ASN A 76 -26.80 27.12 0.81
C ASN A 76 -26.76 27.83 2.18
N ASP A 77 -27.10 27.12 3.26
CA ASP A 77 -27.11 27.60 4.63
C ASP A 77 -26.56 26.53 5.59
N TRP A 78 -25.66 26.94 6.49
CA TRP A 78 -25.06 26.09 7.52
C TRP A 78 -26.09 25.57 8.53
N GLU A 79 -27.19 26.30 8.77
CA GLU A 79 -28.22 25.87 9.71
C GLU A 79 -28.92 24.57 9.29
N ARG A 80 -28.82 24.19 8.02
CA ARG A 80 -29.39 22.95 7.48
C ARG A 80 -28.59 21.71 7.85
N LEU A 81 -27.32 21.85 8.27
CA LEU A 81 -26.47 20.70 8.58
C LEU A 81 -26.83 20.13 9.96
N ASP A 82 -27.35 18.91 9.98
CA ASP A 82 -27.72 18.20 11.22
C ASP A 82 -26.61 17.27 11.71
N TYR A 83 -26.02 16.51 10.77
CA TYR A 83 -25.12 15.40 11.09
C TYR A 83 -23.78 15.45 10.37
N VAL A 84 -22.71 15.10 11.09
CA VAL A 84 -21.45 14.67 10.48
C VAL A 84 -21.22 13.21 10.81
N ILE A 85 -21.26 12.36 9.78
CA ILE A 85 -20.98 10.93 9.86
C ILE A 85 -19.47 10.72 9.65
N ILE A 86 -18.83 9.98 10.55
CA ILE A 86 -17.40 9.69 10.51
C ILE A 86 -17.19 8.19 10.31
N GLY A 87 -16.71 7.83 9.13
CA GLY A 87 -16.36 6.47 8.73
C GLY A 87 -15.04 5.97 9.34
N HIS A 88 -14.09 6.88 9.63
CA HIS A 88 -12.97 6.61 10.53
C HIS A 88 -12.41 7.90 11.14
N PHE A 89 -11.84 7.79 12.34
CA PHE A 89 -11.16 8.90 13.00
C PHE A 89 -9.69 8.99 12.58
N ASN A 90 -9.20 10.19 12.29
CA ASN A 90 -7.78 10.49 12.13
C ASN A 90 -7.49 11.90 12.67
N PRO A 91 -6.43 12.10 13.48
CA PRO A 91 -6.04 13.42 13.99
C PRO A 91 -5.95 14.52 12.92
N ASN A 92 -5.55 14.19 11.69
CA ASN A 92 -5.45 15.16 10.60
C ASN A 92 -6.81 15.76 10.14
N ARG A 93 -7.95 15.22 10.58
CA ARG A 93 -9.29 15.75 10.28
C ARG A 93 -9.80 16.69 11.37
N VAL A 94 -9.16 16.72 12.54
CA VAL A 94 -9.64 17.48 13.72
C VAL A 94 -9.80 18.96 13.41
N ALA A 95 -8.89 19.56 12.64
CA ALA A 95 -9.00 20.96 12.24
C ALA A 95 -10.28 21.24 11.43
N THR A 96 -10.61 20.38 10.46
CA THR A 96 -11.84 20.48 9.65
C THR A 96 -13.09 20.29 10.52
N LEU A 97 -13.08 19.31 11.41
CA LEU A 97 -14.20 19.04 12.33
C LEU A 97 -14.42 20.19 13.31
N LYS A 98 -13.33 20.80 13.81
CA LYS A 98 -13.38 22.00 14.64
C LYS A 98 -14.06 23.15 13.90
N ALA A 99 -13.63 23.42 12.67
CA ALA A 99 -14.21 24.49 11.87
C ALA A 99 -15.71 24.27 11.60
N LEU A 100 -16.14 23.04 11.33
CA LEU A 100 -17.57 22.70 11.20
C LEU A 100 -18.34 22.92 12.50
N LEU A 101 -17.79 22.54 13.65
CA LEU A 101 -18.42 22.79 14.95
C LEU A 101 -18.51 24.28 15.29
N ASP A 102 -17.51 25.08 14.90
CA ASP A 102 -17.52 26.52 15.13
C ASP A 102 -18.60 27.20 14.27
N LEU A 103 -18.83 26.71 13.04
CA LEU A 103 -19.90 27.17 12.15
C LEU A 103 -21.29 26.65 12.54
N VAL A 104 -21.38 25.40 13.03
CA VAL A 104 -22.63 24.72 13.40
C VAL A 104 -22.53 24.15 14.82
N PRO A 105 -22.72 24.97 15.87
CA PRO A 105 -22.57 24.50 17.26
C PRO A 105 -23.57 23.41 17.67
N LYS A 106 -24.72 23.30 16.97
CA LYS A 106 -25.75 22.28 17.20
C LYS A 106 -25.46 20.91 16.58
N LEU A 107 -24.38 20.79 15.80
CA LEU A 107 -24.02 19.62 15.01
C LEU A 107 -23.97 18.34 15.85
N THR A 108 -24.49 17.25 15.30
CA THR A 108 -24.40 15.92 15.91
C THR A 108 -23.44 15.03 15.13
N PHE A 109 -22.44 14.48 15.80
CA PHE A 109 -21.57 13.47 15.21
C PHE A 109 -22.23 12.10 15.23
N VAL A 110 -22.03 11.32 14.17
CA VAL A 110 -22.49 9.94 14.04
C VAL A 110 -21.29 9.07 13.72
N CYS A 111 -20.93 8.14 14.59
CA CYS A 111 -19.69 7.38 14.43
C CYS A 111 -19.68 6.07 15.22
N SER A 112 -18.63 5.27 15.05
CA SER A 112 -18.42 4.05 15.82
C SER A 112 -18.10 4.34 17.29
N LEU A 113 -18.26 3.35 18.17
CA LEU A 113 -17.94 3.50 19.59
C LEU A 113 -16.50 3.96 19.84
N PRO A 114 -15.46 3.37 19.22
CA PRO A 114 -14.08 3.83 19.42
C PRO A 114 -13.88 5.26 18.87
N CYS A 115 -14.57 5.64 17.78
CA CYS A 115 -14.52 7.00 17.25
C CYS A 115 -15.10 8.03 18.23
N ALA A 116 -16.18 7.68 18.92
CA ALA A 116 -16.79 8.57 19.93
C ALA A 116 -15.82 8.90 21.07
N ALA A 117 -15.01 7.92 21.52
CA ALA A 117 -13.96 8.16 22.50
C ALA A 117 -12.88 9.10 21.97
N ASN A 118 -12.40 8.87 20.75
CA ASN A 118 -11.39 9.70 20.10
C ASN A 118 -11.86 11.16 19.88
N LEU A 119 -13.12 11.35 19.50
CA LEU A 119 -13.72 12.69 19.37
C LEU A 119 -13.73 13.44 20.70
N ARG A 120 -14.16 12.79 21.79
CA ARG A 120 -14.16 13.42 23.13
C ARG A 120 -12.74 13.79 23.57
N ALA A 121 -11.77 12.92 23.31
CA ALA A 121 -10.37 13.21 23.60
C ALA A 121 -9.81 14.37 22.77
N ALA A 122 -10.23 14.50 21.50
CA ALA A 122 -9.80 15.60 20.62
C ALA A 122 -10.42 16.95 20.98
N PHE A 123 -11.58 16.95 21.65
CA PHE A 123 -12.32 18.16 22.04
C PHE A 123 -12.67 18.14 23.54
N PRO A 124 -11.68 18.11 24.45
CA PRO A 124 -11.92 17.86 25.88
C PRO A 124 -12.74 18.98 26.57
N ASN A 125 -12.68 20.20 26.04
CA ASN A 125 -13.34 21.37 26.60
C ASN A 125 -14.68 21.70 25.93
N ARG A 126 -15.24 20.76 25.15
CA ARG A 126 -16.48 20.98 24.41
C ARG A 126 -17.44 19.81 24.60
N GLU A 127 -18.67 20.12 24.97
CA GLU A 127 -19.73 19.11 25.02
C GLU A 127 -20.15 18.77 23.59
N LEU A 128 -19.90 17.52 23.17
CA LEU A 128 -20.22 17.02 21.84
C LEU A 128 -21.52 16.22 21.85
N LYS A 129 -22.42 16.51 20.92
CA LYS A 129 -23.55 15.63 20.60
C LYS A 129 -23.04 14.49 19.73
N ILE A 130 -23.10 13.26 20.24
CA ILE A 130 -22.60 12.07 19.54
C ILE A 130 -23.65 10.95 19.58
N ILE A 131 -24.01 10.43 18.41
CA ILE A 131 -24.74 9.18 18.23
C ILE A 131 -23.73 8.08 17.90
N THR A 132 -23.74 7.01 18.68
CA THR A 132 -22.82 5.88 18.50
C THR A 132 -23.51 4.75 17.75
N MET A 133 -22.86 4.24 16.70
CA MET A 133 -23.36 3.16 15.85
C MET A 133 -22.58 1.87 16.13
N ARG A 134 -23.28 0.80 16.54
CA ARG A 134 -22.73 -0.52 16.90
C ARG A 134 -23.13 -1.62 15.91
N GLY A 135 -24.02 -1.31 14.97
CA GLY A 135 -24.40 -2.17 13.86
C GLY A 135 -25.89 -2.52 13.81
N LYS A 136 -26.66 -2.19 14.84
CA LYS A 136 -28.12 -2.43 14.89
C LYS A 136 -28.91 -1.14 14.73
N GLU A 137 -28.29 -0.02 15.04
CA GLU A 137 -28.86 1.31 14.99
C GLU A 137 -28.99 1.78 13.53
N THR A 138 -30.03 2.58 13.28
CA THR A 138 -30.24 3.28 12.01
C THR A 138 -30.35 4.77 12.24
N LEU A 139 -30.15 5.55 11.17
CA LEU A 139 -30.36 6.99 11.17
C LEU A 139 -31.27 7.37 10.01
N ASP A 140 -32.49 7.77 10.32
CA ASP A 140 -33.44 8.27 9.32
C ASP A 140 -33.20 9.75 9.05
N LEU A 141 -32.82 10.07 7.81
CA LEU A 141 -32.66 11.44 7.33
C LEU A 141 -33.93 11.94 6.63
N GLY A 142 -34.98 11.15 6.51
CA GLY A 142 -36.20 11.48 5.76
C GLY A 142 -36.08 11.19 4.27
N LYS A 143 -37.19 11.33 3.54
CA LYS A 143 -37.29 11.04 2.09
C LYS A 143 -36.77 9.65 1.67
N GLY A 144 -36.94 8.65 2.55
CA GLY A 144 -36.50 7.27 2.32
C GLY A 144 -35.05 6.98 2.70
N HIS A 145 -34.25 8.01 3.03
CA HIS A 145 -32.84 7.84 3.40
C HIS A 145 -32.69 7.32 4.84
N VAL A 146 -32.92 6.02 5.02
CA VAL A 146 -32.66 5.32 6.27
C VAL A 146 -31.26 4.70 6.20
N LEU A 147 -30.34 5.28 6.95
CA LEU A 147 -28.95 4.85 6.95
C LEU A 147 -28.72 3.69 7.91
N LYS A 148 -28.05 2.65 7.44
CA LYS A 148 -27.55 1.51 8.21
C LYS A 148 -26.03 1.61 8.37
N PHE A 149 -25.52 1.13 9.50
CA PHE A 149 -24.11 1.28 9.85
C PHE A 149 -23.45 -0.06 10.12
N PHE A 150 -22.23 -0.24 9.63
CA PHE A 150 -21.50 -1.50 9.72
C PHE A 150 -20.10 -1.24 10.28
N PRO A 151 -19.88 -1.46 11.59
CA PRO A 151 -18.54 -1.42 12.15
C PRO A 151 -17.67 -2.49 11.47
N ILE A 152 -16.51 -2.04 10.96
CA ILE A 152 -15.52 -2.84 10.22
C ILE A 152 -14.11 -2.48 10.72
N PRO A 153 -13.81 -2.70 12.02
CA PRO A 153 -12.52 -2.33 12.58
C PRO A 153 -11.40 -3.15 11.94
N SER A 154 -10.24 -2.52 11.78
CA SER A 154 -8.97 -3.20 11.48
C SER A 154 -7.86 -2.65 12.37
N PRO A 155 -6.71 -3.32 12.49
CA PRO A 155 -5.60 -2.83 13.30
C PRO A 155 -5.12 -1.42 12.89
N ARG A 156 -5.20 -1.07 11.59
CA ARG A 156 -4.91 0.29 11.11
C ARG A 156 -6.07 1.27 11.33
N TRP A 157 -7.32 0.81 11.22
CA TRP A 157 -8.51 1.64 11.44
C TRP A 157 -9.45 1.03 12.49
N PRO A 158 -9.11 1.14 13.79
CA PRO A 158 -9.94 0.58 14.87
C PRO A 158 -11.33 1.21 14.94
N THR A 159 -11.50 2.38 14.34
CA THR A 159 -12.75 3.15 14.30
C THR A 159 -13.59 2.90 13.04
N GLY A 160 -13.16 2.00 12.15
CA GLY A 160 -13.74 1.78 10.83
C GLY A 160 -15.25 1.54 10.85
N LEU A 161 -15.97 2.25 10.00
CA LEU A 161 -17.43 2.23 9.90
C LEU A 161 -17.85 2.46 8.44
N CYS A 162 -18.55 1.49 7.86
CA CYS A 162 -19.29 1.70 6.62
C CYS A 162 -20.70 2.19 6.91
N THR A 163 -21.25 2.95 5.97
CA THR A 163 -22.65 3.41 6.01
C THR A 163 -23.35 2.98 4.72
N TYR A 164 -24.56 2.45 4.81
CA TYR A 164 -25.39 2.06 3.67
C TYR A 164 -26.68 2.87 3.67
N ASP A 165 -27.05 3.44 2.53
CA ASP A 165 -28.29 4.18 2.34
C ASP A 165 -29.32 3.32 1.59
N GLU A 166 -30.43 2.98 2.24
CA GLU A 166 -31.48 2.14 1.64
C GLU A 166 -32.12 2.76 0.40
N GLN A 167 -32.27 4.10 0.36
CA GLN A 167 -32.94 4.79 -0.74
C GLN A 167 -32.12 4.73 -2.04
N THR A 168 -30.82 4.93 -1.92
CA THR A 168 -29.92 5.05 -3.08
C THR A 168 -29.14 3.78 -3.37
N GLN A 169 -29.16 2.80 -2.45
CA GLN A 169 -28.39 1.58 -2.51
C GLN A 169 -26.87 1.84 -2.62
N ILE A 170 -26.43 2.96 -2.05
CA ILE A 170 -25.02 3.36 -1.98
C ILE A 170 -24.42 2.82 -0.68
N LEU A 171 -23.27 2.18 -0.80
CA LEU A 171 -22.42 1.85 0.35
C LEU A 171 -21.26 2.85 0.41
N TYR A 172 -21.27 3.71 1.43
CA TYR A 172 -20.14 4.55 1.81
C TYR A 172 -19.09 3.66 2.47
N SER A 173 -18.16 3.18 1.66
CA SER A 173 -17.22 2.09 1.99
C SER A 173 -15.98 2.57 2.76
N ASN A 174 -15.86 3.88 2.96
CA ASN A 174 -14.72 4.52 3.62
C ASN A 174 -13.39 4.03 2.99
N LYS A 175 -12.51 3.37 3.76
CA LYS A 175 -11.23 2.88 3.26
C LYS A 175 -11.34 1.66 2.34
N LEU A 176 -12.43 0.91 2.34
CA LEU A 176 -12.58 -0.23 1.42
C LEU A 176 -12.85 0.23 -0.02
N PHE A 177 -12.33 -0.53 -0.99
CA PHE A 177 -12.56 -0.36 -2.43
C PHE A 177 -11.99 0.94 -3.05
N GLY A 178 -11.17 1.69 -2.30
CA GLY A 178 -10.57 2.93 -2.79
C GLY A 178 -9.39 2.72 -3.76
N ALA A 179 -8.91 3.85 -4.30
CA ALA A 179 -7.67 3.95 -5.04
C ALA A 179 -7.03 5.33 -4.82
N HIS A 180 -5.70 5.42 -4.76
CA HIS A 180 -4.99 6.70 -4.73
C HIS A 180 -4.70 7.18 -6.14
N LEU A 181 -5.72 7.79 -6.73
CA LEU A 181 -5.69 8.39 -8.06
C LEU A 181 -6.45 9.72 -8.03
N CYS A 182 -5.87 10.74 -8.63
CA CYS A 182 -6.56 11.98 -8.95
C CYS A 182 -6.94 11.97 -10.44
N GLY A 183 -8.18 12.31 -10.74
CA GLY A 183 -8.75 12.29 -12.09
C GLY A 183 -9.93 13.27 -12.19
N ASP A 184 -10.36 13.56 -13.41
CA ASP A 184 -11.58 14.33 -13.66
C ASP A 184 -12.82 13.43 -13.59
N GLU A 185 -12.64 12.14 -13.87
CA GLU A 185 -13.66 11.11 -13.80
C GLU A 185 -14.08 10.89 -12.35
N VAL A 186 -15.38 11.08 -12.08
CA VAL A 186 -15.99 10.85 -10.76
C VAL A 186 -16.30 9.37 -10.54
N PHE A 187 -16.61 8.64 -11.61
CA PHE A 187 -16.93 7.22 -11.60
C PHE A 187 -15.84 6.40 -12.31
N ASP A 188 -15.86 5.10 -12.08
CA ASP A 188 -14.95 4.08 -12.62
C ASP A 188 -15.34 3.57 -14.02
N GLU A 189 -15.66 4.46 -14.95
CA GLU A 189 -16.19 4.09 -16.28
C GLU A 189 -15.30 3.09 -17.04
N ASP A 190 -13.98 3.30 -17.00
CA ASP A 190 -12.99 2.35 -17.52
C ASP A 190 -12.26 1.67 -16.36
N TRP A 191 -12.82 0.56 -15.89
CA TRP A 191 -12.24 -0.21 -14.80
C TRP A 191 -10.84 -0.77 -15.14
N ASP A 192 -10.56 -1.05 -16.42
CA ASP A 192 -9.27 -1.63 -16.83
C ASP A 192 -8.10 -0.69 -16.51
N LEU A 193 -8.32 0.62 -16.61
CA LEU A 193 -7.32 1.65 -16.26
C LEU A 193 -7.08 1.76 -14.74
N LEU A 194 -8.04 1.34 -13.92
CA LEU A 194 -8.00 1.48 -12.45
C LEU A 194 -7.46 0.25 -11.73
N LYS A 195 -7.39 -0.90 -12.41
CA LYS A 195 -6.97 -2.19 -11.83
C LYS A 195 -5.64 -2.10 -11.09
N GLU A 196 -4.65 -1.44 -11.69
CA GLU A 196 -3.32 -1.32 -11.07
C GLU A 196 -3.38 -0.50 -9.78
N ASP A 197 -4.10 0.64 -9.78
CA ASP A 197 -4.21 1.50 -8.60
C ASP A 197 -5.02 0.84 -7.49
N GLN A 198 -6.13 0.17 -7.83
CA GLN A 198 -6.97 -0.54 -6.87
C GLN A 198 -6.24 -1.75 -6.28
N ARG A 199 -5.47 -2.49 -7.09
CA ARG A 199 -4.63 -3.57 -6.60
C ARG A 199 -3.52 -3.05 -5.69
N TYR A 200 -2.82 -2.00 -6.09
CA TYR A 200 -1.77 -1.40 -5.28
C TYR A 200 -2.32 -0.87 -3.94
N TYR A 201 -3.49 -0.23 -3.99
CA TYR A 201 -4.24 0.20 -2.82
C TYR A 201 -4.54 -0.98 -1.89
N PHE A 202 -5.06 -2.09 -2.44
CA PHE A 202 -5.30 -3.32 -1.67
C PHE A 202 -4.02 -3.87 -1.05
N ASP A 203 -2.94 -4.03 -1.82
CA ASP A 203 -1.69 -4.61 -1.34
C ASP A 203 -1.07 -3.78 -0.20
N CYS A 204 -1.18 -2.45 -0.27
CA CYS A 204 -0.68 -1.55 0.78
C CYS A 204 -1.57 -1.53 2.04
N LEU A 205 -2.89 -1.60 1.87
CA LEU A 205 -3.84 -1.21 2.91
C LEU A 205 -4.65 -2.36 3.50
N MET A 206 -4.90 -3.37 2.69
CA MET A 206 -5.86 -4.43 2.96
C MET A 206 -5.15 -5.77 3.17
N ALA A 207 -4.12 -6.07 2.39
CA ALA A 207 -3.39 -7.34 2.48
C ALA A 207 -2.85 -7.65 3.89
N PRO A 208 -2.28 -6.69 4.66
CA PRO A 208 -1.81 -6.96 6.04
C PRO A 208 -2.92 -7.20 7.07
N HIS A 209 -4.18 -7.04 6.65
CA HIS A 209 -5.38 -7.17 7.47
C HIS A 209 -6.43 -8.05 6.77
N ALA A 210 -6.00 -8.97 5.90
CA ALA A 210 -6.88 -9.72 5.02
C ALA A 210 -8.05 -10.42 5.73
N THR A 211 -7.84 -10.95 6.94
CA THR A 211 -8.91 -11.56 7.75
C THR A 211 -10.00 -10.55 8.12
N HIS A 212 -9.63 -9.33 8.48
CA HIS A 212 -10.59 -8.25 8.78
C HIS A 212 -11.34 -7.81 7.53
N VAL A 213 -10.65 -7.82 6.38
CA VAL A 213 -11.26 -7.52 5.08
C VAL A 213 -12.31 -8.58 4.74
N GLN A 214 -11.99 -9.88 4.87
CA GLN A 214 -12.96 -10.95 4.64
C GLN A 214 -14.19 -10.84 5.53
N ALA A 215 -13.99 -10.60 6.84
CA ALA A 215 -15.11 -10.40 7.77
C ALA A 215 -15.97 -9.18 7.39
N ALA A 216 -15.35 -8.10 6.89
CA ALA A 216 -16.08 -6.95 6.37
C ALA A 216 -16.87 -7.29 5.10
N LEU A 217 -16.27 -8.00 4.14
CA LEU A 217 -16.94 -8.42 2.90
C LEU A 217 -18.13 -9.33 3.20
N GLU A 218 -17.97 -10.32 4.08
CA GLU A 218 -19.04 -11.22 4.51
C GLU A 218 -20.22 -10.43 5.10
N LYS A 219 -19.94 -9.50 6.02
CA LYS A 219 -20.95 -8.64 6.63
C LYS A 219 -21.70 -7.76 5.63
N LEU A 220 -21.05 -7.37 4.54
CA LEU A 220 -21.62 -6.50 3.50
C LEU A 220 -22.30 -7.27 2.36
N SER A 221 -22.10 -8.59 2.29
CA SER A 221 -22.54 -9.45 1.17
C SER A 221 -24.06 -9.53 0.98
N GLU A 222 -24.83 -9.35 2.05
CA GLU A 222 -26.30 -9.38 2.02
C GLU A 222 -26.92 -8.09 1.48
N LEU A 223 -26.12 -7.03 1.29
CA LEU A 223 -26.61 -5.73 0.85
C LEU A 223 -26.75 -5.69 -0.67
N GLN A 224 -27.90 -5.21 -1.15
CA GLN A 224 -28.04 -4.85 -2.55
C GLN A 224 -27.33 -3.51 -2.82
N VAL A 225 -26.06 -3.56 -3.19
CA VAL A 225 -25.26 -2.35 -3.45
C VAL A 225 -25.22 -2.06 -4.96
N ARG A 226 -25.52 -0.81 -5.34
CA ARG A 226 -25.38 -0.32 -6.72
C ARG A 226 -24.12 0.50 -6.95
N MET A 227 -23.50 0.98 -5.88
CA MET A 227 -22.32 1.83 -5.95
C MET A 227 -21.55 1.84 -4.62
N TYR A 228 -20.22 1.74 -4.69
CA TYR A 228 -19.34 2.08 -3.57
C TYR A 228 -18.93 3.54 -3.63
N ALA A 229 -19.30 4.28 -2.58
CA ALA A 229 -18.86 5.62 -2.31
C ALA A 229 -17.57 5.57 -1.47
N THR A 230 -16.43 5.52 -2.16
CA THR A 230 -15.09 5.31 -1.61
C THR A 230 -14.54 6.57 -0.94
N ALA A 231 -13.62 6.46 0.02
CA ALA A 231 -12.94 7.62 0.61
C ALA A 231 -11.89 8.26 -0.33
N HIS A 232 -11.36 7.49 -1.28
CA HIS A 232 -10.28 7.89 -2.18
C HIS A 232 -10.51 7.36 -3.59
N GLY A 233 -10.24 8.21 -4.59
CA GLY A 233 -10.32 7.86 -6.01
C GLY A 233 -11.72 8.09 -6.59
N PRO A 234 -12.03 7.44 -7.72
CA PRO A 234 -13.39 7.42 -8.27
C PRO A 234 -14.34 6.60 -7.40
N LEU A 235 -15.64 6.87 -7.54
CA LEU A 235 -16.71 6.03 -7.03
C LEU A 235 -16.79 4.76 -7.89
N VAL A 236 -17.10 3.63 -7.26
CA VAL A 236 -17.14 2.33 -7.95
C VAL A 236 -18.58 1.97 -8.26
N ARG A 237 -18.94 1.99 -9.53
CA ARG A 237 -20.27 1.67 -10.07
C ARG A 237 -20.16 0.65 -11.19
N TYR A 238 -19.27 0.85 -12.14
CA TYR A 238 -19.16 0.01 -13.34
C TYR A 238 -18.35 -1.25 -13.08
N GLY A 239 -17.25 -1.16 -12.33
CA GLY A 239 -16.42 -2.30 -11.92
C GLY A 239 -16.81 -2.88 -10.55
N LEU A 240 -18.03 -2.63 -10.07
CA LEU A 240 -18.46 -2.98 -8.71
C LEU A 240 -18.34 -4.49 -8.44
N LEU A 241 -18.86 -5.33 -9.34
CA LEU A 241 -18.86 -6.78 -9.15
C LEU A 241 -17.46 -7.35 -9.28
N GLU A 242 -16.70 -6.87 -10.26
CA GLU A 242 -15.36 -7.32 -10.53
C GLU A 242 -14.39 -6.94 -9.40
N LEU A 243 -14.50 -5.71 -8.87
CA LEU A 243 -13.69 -5.26 -7.75
C LEU A 243 -14.04 -5.99 -6.45
N ALA A 244 -15.34 -6.23 -6.19
CA ALA A 244 -15.76 -7.04 -5.04
C ALA A 244 -15.15 -8.45 -5.09
N LYS A 245 -15.28 -9.11 -6.24
CA LYS A 245 -14.68 -10.44 -6.49
C LYS A 245 -13.15 -10.41 -6.40
N ALA A 246 -12.52 -9.33 -6.86
CA ALA A 246 -11.08 -9.15 -6.76
C ALA A 246 -10.65 -9.06 -5.30
N TYR A 247 -11.34 -8.27 -4.46
CA TYR A 247 -11.09 -8.19 -3.02
C TYR A 247 -11.27 -9.54 -2.32
N GLU A 248 -12.29 -10.33 -2.66
CA GLU A 248 -12.46 -11.69 -2.15
C GLU A 248 -11.27 -12.58 -2.54
N THR A 249 -10.87 -12.56 -3.81
CA THR A 249 -9.77 -13.38 -4.34
C THR A 249 -8.44 -12.99 -3.70
N TRP A 250 -8.13 -11.70 -3.63
CA TRP A 250 -6.87 -11.18 -3.10
C TRP A 250 -6.78 -11.42 -1.59
N SER A 251 -7.84 -11.17 -0.82
CA SER A 251 -7.83 -11.42 0.63
C SER A 251 -7.71 -12.90 0.94
N LYS A 252 -8.40 -13.78 0.20
CA LYS A 252 -8.26 -15.23 0.32
C LYS A 252 -6.84 -15.70 0.02
N SER A 253 -6.24 -15.19 -1.05
CA SER A 253 -4.85 -15.51 -1.41
C SER A 253 -3.84 -15.09 -0.33
N GLN A 254 -4.13 -14.06 0.47
CA GLN A 254 -3.28 -13.68 1.60
C GLN A 254 -3.47 -14.60 2.80
N THR A 255 -4.72 -14.95 3.14
CA THR A 255 -5.02 -15.79 4.32
C THR A 255 -4.60 -17.25 4.14
N GLU A 256 -4.50 -17.74 2.91
CA GLU A 256 -4.10 -19.12 2.59
C GLU A 256 -2.58 -19.34 2.51
N ARG A 257 -1.77 -18.31 2.75
CA ARG A 257 -0.30 -18.47 2.70
C ARG A 257 0.20 -19.31 3.87
N GLU A 258 1.08 -20.25 3.55
CA GLU A 258 1.63 -21.20 4.53
C GLU A 258 2.58 -20.56 5.56
N ILE A 259 3.18 -19.42 5.23
CA ILE A 259 4.13 -18.71 6.10
C ILE A 259 3.51 -17.41 6.52
N SER A 260 3.55 -17.09 7.82
CA SER A 260 3.02 -15.84 8.36
C SER A 260 4.03 -15.09 9.22
N VAL A 261 3.94 -13.77 9.21
CA VAL A 261 4.74 -12.87 10.04
C VAL A 261 3.82 -11.98 10.88
N ALA A 262 4.03 -11.97 12.19
CA ALA A 262 3.37 -11.04 13.10
C ALA A 262 4.13 -9.70 13.08
N LEU A 263 3.47 -8.63 12.64
CA LEU A 263 4.05 -7.28 12.58
C LEU A 263 3.44 -6.41 13.67
N LEU A 264 4.09 -6.38 14.83
CA LEU A 264 3.65 -5.63 16.00
C LEU A 264 4.17 -4.19 15.92
N TYR A 265 3.32 -3.18 16.13
CA TYR A 265 3.79 -1.79 16.16
C TYR A 265 2.98 -0.87 17.07
N ALA A 266 3.58 0.26 17.43
CA ALA A 266 2.92 1.43 18.01
C ALA A 266 3.45 2.69 17.30
N SER A 267 2.70 3.79 17.32
CA SER A 267 3.14 5.05 16.73
C SER A 267 2.43 6.27 17.29
N ALA A 268 3.15 7.09 18.05
CA ALA A 268 2.62 8.34 18.60
C ALA A 268 2.27 9.38 17.51
N TYR A 269 3.15 9.57 16.53
CA TYR A 269 3.01 10.60 15.48
C TYR A 269 2.85 10.02 14.07
N GLY A 270 2.59 8.72 13.96
CA GLY A 270 2.37 8.03 12.68
C GLY A 270 3.63 7.59 11.93
N ASN A 271 4.82 8.14 12.20
CA ASN A 271 6.05 7.77 11.46
C ASN A 271 6.36 6.26 11.53
N THR A 272 6.34 5.66 12.73
CA THR A 272 6.55 4.21 12.88
C THR A 272 5.44 3.41 12.19
N ALA A 273 4.18 3.89 12.21
CA ALA A 273 3.11 3.23 11.46
C ALA A 273 3.33 3.30 9.94
N THR A 274 3.90 4.39 9.43
CA THR A 274 4.31 4.52 8.02
C THR A 274 5.40 3.50 7.67
N LEU A 275 6.41 3.33 8.53
CA LEU A 275 7.44 2.29 8.34
C LEU A 275 6.81 0.89 8.38
N ALA A 276 5.91 0.63 9.33
CA ALA A 276 5.21 -0.65 9.46
C ALA A 276 4.47 -1.02 8.16
N GLN A 277 3.84 -0.05 7.50
CA GLN A 277 3.18 -0.28 6.21
C GLN A 277 4.17 -0.68 5.11
N ALA A 278 5.34 -0.03 5.05
CA ALA A 278 6.39 -0.40 4.09
C ALA A 278 6.93 -1.82 4.36
N PHE A 279 7.13 -2.19 5.64
CA PHE A 279 7.47 -3.57 6.01
C PHE A 279 6.37 -4.55 5.62
N ALA A 280 5.11 -4.24 5.88
CA ALA A 280 3.98 -5.10 5.54
C ALA A 280 3.87 -5.32 4.03
N LEU A 281 4.08 -4.27 3.22
CA LEU A 281 4.12 -4.39 1.77
C LEU A 281 5.27 -5.30 1.31
N GLY A 282 6.49 -5.11 1.81
CA GLY A 282 7.63 -5.96 1.45
C GLY A 282 7.44 -7.43 1.85
N LEU A 283 6.87 -7.70 3.02
CA LEU A 283 6.55 -9.05 3.47
C LEU A 283 5.49 -9.72 2.57
N THR A 284 4.38 -9.03 2.31
CA THR A 284 3.32 -9.55 1.42
C THR A 284 3.80 -9.72 -0.02
N LYS A 285 4.69 -8.84 -0.50
CA LYS A 285 5.38 -8.99 -1.79
C LYS A 285 6.33 -10.19 -1.82
N GLY A 286 7.03 -10.46 -0.72
CA GLY A 286 7.89 -11.63 -0.54
C GLY A 286 7.16 -12.98 -0.48
N GLY A 287 5.82 -12.96 -0.47
CA GLY A 287 4.98 -14.15 -0.54
C GLY A 287 4.61 -14.76 0.82
N VAL A 288 4.74 -14.02 1.93
CA VAL A 288 4.28 -14.45 3.26
C VAL A 288 3.03 -13.70 3.69
N ALA A 289 2.15 -14.33 4.48
CA ALA A 289 1.05 -13.64 5.14
C ALA A 289 1.61 -12.66 6.18
N VAL A 290 0.88 -11.57 6.41
CA VAL A 290 1.22 -10.59 7.44
C VAL A 290 0.01 -10.40 8.33
N GLU A 291 0.22 -10.55 9.63
CA GLU A 291 -0.73 -10.17 10.66
C GLU A 291 -0.20 -8.91 11.34
N SER A 292 -0.64 -7.75 10.86
CA SER A 292 -0.22 -6.46 11.40
C SER A 292 -1.07 -6.08 12.60
N ILE A 293 -0.43 -5.80 13.74
CA ILE A 293 -1.09 -5.53 15.02
C ILE A 293 -0.64 -4.18 15.56
N ASN A 294 -1.59 -3.28 15.77
CA ASN A 294 -1.34 -2.04 16.48
C ASN A 294 -1.48 -2.26 17.99
N CYS A 295 -0.36 -2.33 18.69
CA CYS A 295 -0.30 -2.64 20.11
C CYS A 295 -1.07 -1.62 20.98
N GLU A 296 -1.29 -0.39 20.51
CA GLU A 296 -2.06 0.63 21.25
C GLU A 296 -3.52 0.25 21.47
N PHE A 297 -4.08 -0.60 20.58
CA PHE A 297 -5.50 -0.96 20.59
C PHE A 297 -5.73 -2.47 20.73
N ALA A 298 -4.72 -3.28 20.43
CA ALA A 298 -4.81 -4.73 20.49
C ALA A 298 -4.97 -5.25 21.93
N GLN A 299 -5.72 -6.34 22.08
CA GLN A 299 -5.81 -7.04 23.35
C GLN A 299 -4.59 -7.98 23.54
N PRO A 300 -4.13 -8.23 24.78
CA PRO A 300 -3.00 -9.14 25.04
C PRO A 300 -3.14 -10.53 24.41
N ASP A 301 -4.35 -11.09 24.39
CA ASP A 301 -4.60 -12.43 23.82
C ASP A 301 -4.51 -12.44 22.29
N GLU A 302 -4.80 -11.32 21.63
CA GLU A 302 -4.62 -11.14 20.18
C GLU A 302 -3.12 -11.20 19.83
N ILE A 303 -2.30 -10.45 20.57
CA ILE A 303 -0.83 -10.46 20.42
C ILE A 303 -0.28 -11.87 20.68
N ARG A 304 -0.74 -12.52 21.77
CA ARG A 304 -0.33 -13.89 22.10
C ARG A 304 -0.63 -14.86 20.96
N SER A 305 -1.87 -14.85 20.46
CA SER A 305 -2.30 -15.77 19.42
C SER A 305 -1.50 -15.60 18.12
N ALA A 306 -1.22 -14.35 17.74
CA ALA A 306 -0.43 -14.05 16.55
C ALA A 306 1.02 -14.54 16.69
N ILE A 307 1.64 -14.32 17.86
CA ILE A 307 3.02 -14.75 18.13
C ILE A 307 3.15 -16.27 18.20
N GLU A 308 2.16 -16.98 18.74
CA GLU A 308 2.16 -18.44 18.76
C GLU A 308 2.08 -19.02 17.34
N LYS A 309 1.24 -18.44 16.47
CA LYS A 309 0.98 -18.93 15.11
C LYS A 309 2.02 -18.53 14.06
N CYS A 310 2.74 -17.42 14.25
CA CYS A 310 3.63 -16.90 13.20
C CYS A 310 4.91 -17.72 13.00
N ASP A 311 5.53 -17.64 11.83
CA ASP A 311 6.86 -18.22 11.55
C ASP A 311 8.01 -17.21 11.83
N GLY A 312 7.68 -15.93 11.93
CA GLY A 312 8.58 -14.86 12.34
C GLY A 312 7.81 -13.65 12.84
N PHE A 313 8.47 -12.74 13.53
CA PHE A 313 7.83 -11.51 13.99
C PHE A 313 8.74 -10.29 13.86
N ILE A 314 8.13 -9.12 13.75
CA ILE A 314 8.82 -7.85 13.67
C ILE A 314 8.16 -6.88 14.65
N MET A 315 8.96 -6.15 15.42
CA MET A 315 8.49 -5.15 16.39
C MET A 315 8.89 -3.72 15.98
N GLY A 316 7.89 -2.88 15.82
CA GLY A 316 8.01 -1.45 15.50
C GLY A 316 7.71 -0.55 16.68
N SER A 317 8.64 0.31 17.09
CA SER A 317 8.41 1.26 18.20
C SER A 317 8.71 2.69 17.79
N PRO A 318 8.12 3.73 18.41
CA PRO A 318 8.75 5.02 18.55
C PRO A 318 9.63 5.03 19.81
N THR A 319 10.40 6.10 20.01
CA THR A 319 10.99 6.43 21.31
C THR A 319 10.27 7.64 21.91
N ILE A 320 9.75 7.50 23.13
CA ILE A 320 9.08 8.57 23.87
C ILE A 320 9.75 8.71 25.24
N GLY A 321 10.36 9.86 25.50
CA GLY A 321 11.06 10.12 26.77
C GLY A 321 12.14 9.08 27.09
N GLY A 322 12.91 8.65 26.07
CA GLY A 322 13.96 7.63 26.22
C GLY A 322 13.44 6.20 26.43
N ASN A 323 12.15 5.94 26.24
CA ASN A 323 11.54 4.63 26.47
C ASN A 323 10.69 4.17 25.28
N ALA A 324 10.42 2.86 25.22
CA ALA A 324 9.35 2.34 24.37
C ALA A 324 7.98 2.69 25.00
N PRO A 325 6.92 2.91 24.20
CA PRO A 325 5.58 3.08 24.75
C PRO A 325 5.13 1.87 25.56
N THR A 326 4.31 2.08 26.60
CA THR A 326 3.75 1.00 27.44
C THR A 326 3.17 -0.16 26.62
N PRO A 327 2.39 0.08 25.54
CA PRO A 327 1.87 -1.02 24.72
C PRO A 327 2.97 -1.91 24.09
N ILE A 328 4.12 -1.33 23.74
CA ILE A 328 5.27 -2.08 23.21
C ILE A 328 5.96 -2.88 24.31
N HIS A 329 6.07 -2.34 25.54
CA HIS A 329 6.56 -3.11 26.67
C HIS A 329 5.69 -4.33 26.96
N THR A 330 4.36 -4.16 26.94
CA THR A 330 3.41 -5.27 27.13
C THR A 330 3.57 -6.31 26.01
N ALA A 331 3.63 -5.88 24.75
CA ALA A 331 3.83 -6.76 23.61
C ALA A 331 5.16 -7.53 23.70
N LEU A 332 6.25 -6.86 24.05
CA LEU A 332 7.56 -7.49 24.26
C LEU A 332 7.51 -8.53 25.38
N GLY A 333 6.84 -8.22 26.49
CA GLY A 333 6.63 -9.19 27.58
C GLY A 333 5.89 -10.45 27.14
N ILE A 334 4.87 -10.30 26.29
CA ILE A 334 4.13 -11.44 25.71
C ILE A 334 5.04 -12.25 24.79
N VAL A 335 5.79 -11.59 23.89
CA VAL A 335 6.75 -12.24 22.99
C VAL A 335 7.79 -13.06 23.77
N LEU A 336 8.33 -12.51 24.85
CA LEU A 336 9.32 -13.21 25.68
C LEU A 336 8.69 -14.37 26.48
N ALA A 337 7.40 -14.28 26.82
CA ALA A 337 6.71 -15.30 27.60
C ALA A 337 6.26 -16.51 26.77
N VAL A 338 5.91 -16.33 25.50
CA VAL A 338 5.35 -17.41 24.64
C VAL A 338 6.14 -17.70 23.38
N GLY A 339 7.06 -16.82 22.99
CA GLY A 339 7.73 -16.91 21.72
C GLY A 339 8.79 -18.02 21.69
N ASP A 340 8.91 -18.65 20.54
CA ASP A 340 9.93 -19.65 20.22
C ASP A 340 11.16 -18.96 19.62
N ASN A 341 12.32 -19.08 20.27
CA ASN A 341 13.56 -18.44 19.83
C ASN A 341 14.16 -19.05 18.54
N SER A 342 13.57 -20.13 18.01
CA SER A 342 13.85 -20.62 16.67
C SER A 342 13.31 -19.67 15.57
N LYS A 343 12.30 -18.85 15.90
CA LYS A 343 11.66 -17.90 14.98
C LYS A 343 12.58 -16.72 14.68
N LEU A 344 12.44 -16.18 13.46
CA LEU A 344 13.19 -15.00 13.03
C LEU A 344 12.54 -13.74 13.61
N ALA A 345 13.35 -12.84 14.16
CA ALA A 345 12.92 -11.58 14.74
C ALA A 345 13.41 -10.37 13.91
N GLY A 346 12.72 -9.24 14.00
CA GLY A 346 13.15 -7.96 13.44
C GLY A 346 12.72 -6.79 14.32
N VAL A 347 13.48 -5.71 14.31
CA VAL A 347 13.17 -4.49 15.07
C VAL A 347 13.32 -3.28 14.16
N PHE A 348 12.35 -2.36 14.22
CA PHE A 348 12.43 -1.09 13.51
C PHE A 348 11.77 0.04 14.30
N GLY A 349 11.98 1.28 13.85
CA GLY A 349 11.18 2.38 14.34
C GLY A 349 11.64 3.77 13.95
N SER A 350 10.86 4.76 14.38
CA SER A 350 11.14 6.18 14.17
C SER A 350 11.46 6.88 15.50
N TYR A 351 12.42 7.80 15.49
CA TYR A 351 12.82 8.55 16.67
C TYR A 351 13.18 10.00 16.33
N GLY A 352 13.21 10.89 17.33
CA GLY A 352 13.64 12.28 17.13
C GLY A 352 15.11 12.49 17.44
N TRP A 353 15.43 12.44 18.74
CA TRP A 353 16.76 12.75 19.26
C TRP A 353 17.55 11.50 19.67
N SER A 354 16.87 10.54 20.28
CA SER A 354 17.47 9.31 20.81
C SER A 354 16.59 8.08 20.53
N GLY A 355 17.22 6.91 20.41
CA GLY A 355 16.63 5.67 19.88
C GLY A 355 16.59 4.50 20.86
N GLU A 356 16.52 4.78 22.17
CA GLU A 356 16.71 3.79 23.24
C GLU A 356 15.67 2.65 23.21
N ALA A 357 14.45 2.93 22.72
CA ALA A 357 13.41 1.91 22.57
C ALA A 357 13.89 0.74 21.71
N PHE A 358 14.69 1.01 20.67
CA PHE A 358 15.18 -0.02 19.76
C PHE A 358 16.22 -0.90 20.44
N ASP A 359 17.16 -0.27 21.16
CA ASP A 359 18.24 -0.98 21.87
C ASP A 359 17.67 -1.85 23.00
N LEU A 360 16.61 -1.36 23.68
CA LEU A 360 15.87 -2.14 24.67
C LEU A 360 15.25 -3.40 24.05
N ILE A 361 14.47 -3.25 22.97
CA ILE A 361 13.76 -4.36 22.33
C ILE A 361 14.78 -5.36 21.75
N GLU A 362 15.74 -4.85 20.98
CA GLU A 362 16.79 -5.66 20.36
C GLU A 362 17.61 -6.42 21.42
N GLY A 363 18.03 -5.74 22.49
CA GLY A 363 18.78 -6.35 23.58
C GLY A 363 18.01 -7.48 24.25
N LYS A 364 16.74 -7.25 24.60
CA LYS A 364 15.90 -8.29 25.22
C LYS A 364 15.65 -9.50 24.33
N LEU A 365 15.48 -9.29 23.02
CA LEU A 365 15.32 -10.38 22.07
C LEU A 365 16.65 -11.15 21.86
N LYS A 366 17.79 -10.46 21.83
CA LYS A 366 19.12 -11.11 21.80
C LYS A 366 19.37 -11.94 23.06
N ASP A 367 19.07 -11.39 24.24
CA ASP A 367 19.20 -12.10 25.52
C ASP A 367 18.34 -13.37 25.57
N ALA A 368 17.17 -13.34 24.93
CA ALA A 368 16.28 -14.50 24.79
C ALA A 368 16.69 -15.51 23.69
N GLY A 369 17.75 -15.21 22.93
CA GLY A 369 18.33 -16.10 21.93
C GLY A 369 17.74 -15.99 20.52
N TYR A 370 16.97 -14.95 20.22
CA TYR A 370 16.40 -14.76 18.88
C TYR A 370 17.47 -14.42 17.84
N LYS A 371 17.28 -14.96 16.63
CA LYS A 371 18.04 -14.55 15.44
C LYS A 371 17.32 -13.42 14.73
N PHE A 372 18.09 -12.46 14.23
CA PHE A 372 17.56 -11.32 13.51
C PHE A 372 17.59 -11.55 12.00
N GLY A 373 16.50 -11.22 11.33
CA GLY A 373 16.42 -11.29 9.86
C GLY A 373 17.07 -10.11 9.15
N PHE A 374 17.33 -9.02 9.87
CA PHE A 374 18.00 -7.82 9.39
C PHE A 374 18.54 -7.00 10.57
N GLU A 375 19.44 -6.06 10.29
CA GLU A 375 19.89 -5.09 11.29
C GLU A 375 18.77 -4.12 11.67
N THR A 376 18.69 -3.75 12.94
CA THR A 376 17.64 -2.87 13.46
C THR A 376 17.55 -1.56 12.69
N LEU A 377 16.42 -1.31 12.01
CA LEU A 377 16.20 -0.09 11.24
C LEU A 377 15.80 1.08 12.16
N LYS A 378 16.60 2.16 12.15
CA LYS A 378 16.36 3.36 12.95
C LYS A 378 16.15 4.58 12.05
N ALA A 379 14.90 4.98 11.83
CA ALA A 379 14.58 6.15 11.02
C ALA A 379 14.52 7.43 11.88
N ARG A 380 15.36 8.42 11.57
CA ARG A 380 15.34 9.71 12.26
C ARG A 380 14.24 10.61 11.68
N PHE A 381 13.35 11.10 12.54
CA PHE A 381 12.18 11.91 12.21
C PHE A 381 11.28 11.25 11.14
N LYS A 382 10.83 12.04 10.16
CA LYS A 382 9.85 11.65 9.16
C LYS A 382 10.49 10.77 8.08
N PRO A 383 9.93 9.58 7.78
CA PRO A 383 10.42 8.73 6.70
C PRO A 383 10.40 9.43 5.33
N THR A 384 11.41 9.14 4.50
CA THR A 384 11.50 9.57 3.09
C THR A 384 11.22 8.40 2.14
N ASP A 385 11.12 8.65 0.84
CA ASP A 385 10.95 7.57 -0.14
C ASP A 385 12.09 6.55 -0.14
N VAL A 386 13.32 7.02 0.09
CA VAL A 386 14.47 6.15 0.25
C VAL A 386 14.29 5.25 1.48
N THR A 387 13.89 5.83 2.62
CA THR A 387 13.61 5.06 3.85
C THR A 387 12.50 4.03 3.65
N LEU A 388 11.40 4.40 2.97
CA LEU A 388 10.29 3.48 2.72
C LEU A 388 10.70 2.34 1.78
N LYS A 389 11.53 2.64 0.77
CA LYS A 389 12.06 1.62 -0.14
C LYS A 389 12.99 0.65 0.58
N GLU A 390 13.87 1.16 1.43
CA GLU A 390 14.75 0.35 2.28
C GLU A 390 13.94 -0.61 3.17
N CYS A 391 12.87 -0.14 3.80
CA CYS A 391 11.97 -0.97 4.61
C CYS A 391 11.30 -2.08 3.78
N GLU A 392 10.81 -1.76 2.58
CA GLU A 392 10.19 -2.72 1.66
C GLU A 392 11.21 -3.82 1.26
N GLU A 393 12.45 -3.42 0.95
CA GLU A 393 13.53 -4.35 0.58
C GLU A 393 13.92 -5.26 1.76
N MET A 394 14.16 -4.69 2.95
CA MET A 394 14.46 -5.44 4.18
C MET A 394 13.38 -6.48 4.48
N ALA A 395 12.11 -6.09 4.36
CA ALA A 395 10.96 -6.95 4.59
C ALA A 395 10.84 -8.07 3.55
N THR A 396 11.12 -7.76 2.28
CA THR A 396 11.13 -8.76 1.21
C THR A 396 12.21 -9.81 1.48
N ASP A 397 13.41 -9.39 1.89
CA ASP A 397 14.51 -10.29 2.25
C ASP A 397 14.18 -11.14 3.47
N PHE A 398 13.54 -10.56 4.49
CA PHE A 398 13.04 -11.28 5.67
C PHE A 398 12.06 -12.39 5.28
N ALA A 399 11.08 -12.09 4.43
CA ALA A 399 10.12 -13.05 3.91
C ALA A 399 10.79 -14.17 3.10
N GLN A 400 11.77 -13.82 2.27
CA GLN A 400 12.54 -14.81 1.51
C GLN A 400 13.36 -15.73 2.42
N ALA A 401 13.97 -15.20 3.47
CA ALA A 401 14.72 -15.99 4.44
C ALA A 401 13.82 -17.04 5.12
N LEU A 402 12.63 -16.65 5.57
CA LEU A 402 11.64 -17.58 6.13
C LEU A 402 11.22 -18.66 5.14
N ARG A 403 10.90 -18.28 3.89
CA ARG A 403 10.53 -19.25 2.83
C ARG A 403 11.65 -20.23 2.53
N ARG A 404 12.91 -19.79 2.52
CA ARG A 404 14.08 -20.66 2.33
C ARG A 404 14.29 -21.61 3.51
N ALA A 405 14.04 -21.15 4.74
CA ALA A 405 14.17 -21.97 5.94
C ALA A 405 13.09 -23.07 6.02
N LYS A 406 11.86 -22.79 5.56
CA LYS A 406 10.74 -23.74 5.59
C LYS A 406 10.76 -24.74 4.43
N LYS A 407 11.38 -24.40 3.29
CA LYS A 407 11.58 -25.35 2.19
C LYS A 407 12.53 -26.47 2.66
N PRO A 408 12.09 -27.74 2.72
CA PRO A 408 13.01 -28.82 3.01
C PRO A 408 14.14 -28.80 1.99
N ARG A 409 15.38 -29.07 2.44
CA ARG A 409 16.52 -29.41 1.55
C ARG A 409 16.22 -30.76 0.89
N LEU A 410 15.24 -30.78 0.00
CA LEU A 410 15.08 -31.88 -0.94
C LEU A 410 16.25 -31.79 -1.91
N THR A 411 16.92 -32.91 -2.17
CA THR A 411 17.76 -33.05 -3.36
C THR A 411 16.92 -32.60 -4.54
N GLN A 412 17.39 -31.59 -5.28
CA GLN A 412 16.65 -31.03 -6.40
C GLN A 412 16.28 -32.18 -7.33
N ALA A 413 14.98 -32.51 -7.39
CA ALA A 413 14.50 -33.60 -8.22
C ALA A 413 14.92 -33.33 -9.67
N ALA A 414 15.17 -34.39 -10.44
CA ALA A 414 15.45 -34.23 -11.86
C ALA A 414 14.31 -33.43 -12.51
N ALA A 415 14.66 -32.43 -13.30
CA ALA A 415 13.68 -31.60 -13.99
C ALA A 415 12.75 -32.48 -14.83
N THR A 416 11.44 -32.28 -14.68
CA THR A 416 10.41 -32.97 -15.46
C THR A 416 10.60 -32.71 -16.96
N PRO A 417 10.08 -33.57 -17.86
CA PRO A 417 10.14 -33.32 -19.30
C PRO A 417 9.55 -31.96 -19.69
N MET A 418 8.49 -31.52 -19.00
CA MET A 418 7.89 -30.20 -19.18
C MET A 418 8.87 -29.08 -18.80
N GLU A 419 9.50 -29.15 -17.63
CA GLU A 419 10.48 -28.14 -17.22
C GLU A 419 11.69 -28.11 -18.14
N GLN A 420 12.16 -29.26 -18.61
CA GLN A 420 13.25 -29.33 -19.59
C GLN A 420 12.86 -28.67 -20.92
N ALA A 421 11.64 -28.90 -21.41
CA ALA A 421 11.12 -28.26 -22.61
C ALA A 421 11.03 -26.74 -22.44
N VAL A 422 10.51 -26.24 -21.32
CA VAL A 422 10.49 -24.80 -20.99
C VAL A 422 11.91 -24.23 -20.90
N GLY A 423 12.88 -25.01 -20.42
CA GLY A 423 14.29 -24.64 -20.38
C GLY A 423 14.92 -24.37 -21.77
N ARG A 424 14.29 -24.86 -22.85
CA ARG A 424 14.74 -24.60 -24.23
C ARG A 424 14.38 -23.22 -24.76
N ILE A 425 13.53 -22.46 -24.05
CA ILE A 425 13.24 -21.07 -24.38
C ILE A 425 14.49 -20.23 -24.09
N VAL A 426 15.05 -19.63 -25.14
CA VAL A 426 16.24 -18.77 -25.09
C VAL A 426 15.80 -17.31 -24.96
N GLY A 427 16.53 -16.54 -24.16
CA GLY A 427 16.33 -15.10 -24.01
C GLY A 427 17.67 -14.36 -24.03
N SER A 428 17.65 -13.10 -24.42
CA SER A 428 18.81 -12.21 -24.34
C SER A 428 19.16 -11.93 -22.88
N VAL A 429 20.46 -11.84 -22.59
CA VAL A 429 20.95 -11.39 -21.30
C VAL A 429 20.92 -9.87 -21.28
N CYS A 430 20.11 -9.29 -20.41
CA CYS A 430 19.96 -7.85 -20.30
C CYS A 430 20.09 -7.39 -18.85
N VAL A 431 20.39 -6.10 -18.66
CA VAL A 431 20.26 -5.42 -17.38
C VAL A 431 19.19 -4.36 -17.51
N VAL A 432 18.14 -4.48 -16.69
CA VAL A 432 17.09 -3.48 -16.58
C VAL A 432 17.52 -2.50 -15.49
N THR A 433 17.54 -1.22 -15.81
CA THR A 433 17.77 -0.13 -14.85
C THR A 433 16.54 0.76 -14.81
N ALA A 434 16.15 1.22 -13.63
CA ALA A 434 15.00 2.10 -13.50
C ALA A 434 15.24 3.12 -12.38
N LYS A 435 14.62 4.30 -12.51
CA LYS A 435 14.75 5.39 -11.57
C LYS A 435 13.40 6.05 -11.32
N GLN A 436 13.09 6.31 -10.05
CA GLN A 436 11.94 7.10 -9.61
C GLN A 436 12.37 8.08 -8.51
N GLY A 437 12.37 9.37 -8.83
CA GLY A 437 12.92 10.40 -7.92
C GLY A 437 14.39 10.11 -7.60
N GLU A 438 14.70 10.00 -6.32
CA GLU A 438 16.05 9.67 -5.82
C GLU A 438 16.33 8.16 -5.75
N VAL A 439 15.32 7.31 -5.96
CA VAL A 439 15.47 5.85 -5.92
C VAL A 439 15.93 5.35 -7.30
N SER A 440 17.10 4.72 -7.36
CA SER A 440 17.64 4.07 -8.55
C SER A 440 17.95 2.61 -8.24
N THR A 441 17.61 1.69 -9.15
CA THR A 441 17.89 0.27 -8.96
C THR A 441 18.04 -0.47 -10.29
N GLY A 442 18.49 -1.72 -10.20
CA GLY A 442 18.80 -2.55 -11.34
C GLY A 442 18.63 -4.04 -11.05
N MET A 443 18.36 -4.78 -12.12
CA MET A 443 18.41 -6.23 -12.09
C MET A 443 18.92 -6.82 -13.40
N LEU A 444 19.50 -8.01 -13.32
CA LEU A 444 19.65 -8.86 -14.49
C LEU A 444 18.25 -9.35 -14.93
N GLY A 445 17.87 -9.05 -16.16
CA GLY A 445 16.66 -9.53 -16.81
C GLY A 445 17.00 -10.52 -17.92
N ALA A 446 16.21 -11.59 -18.05
CA ALA A 446 16.45 -12.64 -19.05
C ALA A 446 15.22 -12.94 -19.92
N TRP A 447 14.03 -12.47 -19.55
CA TRP A 447 12.77 -12.80 -20.24
C TRP A 447 12.24 -11.56 -20.95
N VAL A 448 12.88 -11.25 -22.08
CA VAL A 448 12.61 -10.10 -22.92
C VAL A 448 12.26 -10.55 -24.33
N SER A 449 11.23 -9.96 -24.93
CA SER A 449 10.87 -10.19 -26.34
C SER A 449 10.36 -8.91 -26.97
N GLN A 450 10.56 -8.74 -28.28
CA GLN A 450 9.82 -7.74 -29.02
C GLN A 450 8.34 -8.15 -29.05
N ALA A 451 7.45 -7.18 -28.79
CA ALA A 451 6.01 -7.39 -28.74
C ALA A 451 5.28 -6.69 -29.91
N THR A 452 5.79 -5.55 -30.38
CA THR A 452 5.13 -4.74 -31.42
C THR A 452 6.13 -3.99 -32.31
N PHE A 453 5.70 -3.67 -33.53
CA PHE A 453 6.45 -2.83 -34.48
C PHE A 453 6.04 -1.35 -34.43
N ASN A 454 4.76 -1.04 -34.21
CA ASN A 454 4.25 0.33 -34.22
C ASN A 454 3.24 0.57 -33.08
N PRO A 455 3.57 1.40 -32.06
CA PRO A 455 4.95 1.84 -31.78
C PRO A 455 5.84 0.63 -31.46
N PRO A 456 7.18 0.73 -31.59
CA PRO A 456 8.08 -0.34 -31.19
C PRO A 456 7.88 -0.64 -29.70
N GLY A 457 7.65 -1.91 -29.37
CA GLY A 457 7.36 -2.30 -28.00
C GLY A 457 7.97 -3.64 -27.64
N ILE A 458 8.23 -3.81 -26.35
CA ILE A 458 8.83 -5.00 -25.76
C ILE A 458 7.98 -5.54 -24.62
N SER A 459 8.09 -6.85 -24.37
CA SER A 459 7.66 -7.48 -23.14
C SER A 459 8.85 -7.79 -22.25
N VAL A 460 8.72 -7.54 -20.96
CA VAL A 460 9.72 -7.87 -19.92
C VAL A 460 8.99 -8.57 -18.78
N ALA A 461 9.42 -9.77 -18.40
CA ALA A 461 8.88 -10.45 -17.23
C ALA A 461 9.75 -10.22 -15.99
N ILE A 462 9.12 -9.84 -14.88
CA ILE A 462 9.79 -9.40 -13.65
C ILE A 462 9.19 -10.16 -12.47
N ALA A 463 10.01 -10.85 -11.69
CA ALA A 463 9.54 -11.56 -10.51
C ALA A 463 9.01 -10.56 -9.46
N LYS A 464 7.90 -10.91 -8.82
CA LYS A 464 7.20 -10.03 -7.86
C LYS A 464 8.07 -9.62 -6.70
N GLU A 465 9.02 -10.45 -6.27
CA GLU A 465 9.93 -10.17 -5.16
C GLU A 465 11.12 -9.26 -5.51
N ARG A 466 11.29 -8.85 -6.78
CA ARG A 466 12.42 -7.98 -7.15
C ARG A 466 12.17 -6.54 -6.71
N ALA A 467 13.22 -5.90 -6.17
CA ALA A 467 13.17 -4.49 -5.76
C ALA A 467 12.69 -3.54 -6.87
N ILE A 468 13.15 -3.76 -8.11
CA ILE A 468 12.81 -2.92 -9.28
C ILE A 468 11.32 -2.94 -9.63
N GLU A 469 10.58 -3.97 -9.20
CA GLU A 469 9.16 -4.11 -9.51
C GLU A 469 8.34 -2.89 -9.05
N SER A 470 8.68 -2.29 -7.90
CA SER A 470 7.92 -1.18 -7.32
C SER A 470 8.06 0.14 -8.08
N ILE A 471 8.98 0.21 -9.05
CA ILE A 471 9.20 1.41 -9.88
C ILE A 471 8.91 1.14 -11.37
N MET A 472 8.42 -0.05 -11.69
CA MET A 472 8.02 -0.46 -13.04
C MET A 472 6.50 -0.59 -13.18
N HIS A 473 5.74 0.22 -12.44
CA HIS A 473 4.30 0.42 -12.62
C HIS A 473 3.99 1.15 -13.94
N THR A 474 2.71 1.18 -14.36
CA THR A 474 2.32 1.90 -15.58
C THR A 474 2.73 3.38 -15.50
N GLY A 475 3.34 3.88 -16.57
CA GLY A 475 3.97 5.21 -16.63
C GLY A 475 5.40 5.26 -16.10
N GLY A 476 5.88 4.20 -15.43
CA GLY A 476 7.27 4.06 -15.02
C GLY A 476 8.21 4.00 -16.22
N LYS A 477 9.44 4.45 -16.02
CA LYS A 477 10.48 4.47 -17.06
C LYS A 477 11.64 3.57 -16.67
N PHE A 478 12.25 2.95 -17.67
CA PHE A 478 13.42 2.10 -17.47
C PHE A 478 14.32 2.13 -18.71
N VAL A 479 15.56 1.68 -18.55
CA VAL A 479 16.46 1.38 -19.65
C VAL A 479 16.71 -0.12 -19.68
N LEU A 480 16.56 -0.72 -20.85
CA LEU A 480 17.00 -2.09 -21.11
C LEU A 480 18.39 -2.04 -21.75
N ASN A 481 19.41 -2.49 -21.01
CA ASN A 481 20.77 -2.63 -21.51
C ASN A 481 20.98 -4.05 -22.02
N ILE A 482 21.32 -4.20 -23.30
CA ILE A 482 21.53 -5.49 -23.96
C ILE A 482 23.01 -5.82 -23.89
N LEU A 483 23.37 -6.98 -23.32
CA LEU A 483 24.75 -7.35 -23.07
C LEU A 483 25.33 -8.20 -24.20
N GLY A 484 26.64 -8.11 -24.41
CA GLY A 484 27.37 -8.88 -25.40
C GLY A 484 27.96 -10.16 -24.81
N GLU A 485 28.29 -11.14 -25.66
CA GLU A 485 28.95 -12.39 -25.25
C GLU A 485 30.27 -12.15 -24.50
N GLU A 486 30.93 -11.02 -24.75
CA GLU A 486 32.22 -10.67 -24.19
C GLU A 486 32.15 -10.16 -22.74
N ASN A 487 31.05 -9.53 -22.32
CA ASN A 487 30.97 -8.85 -21.02
C ASN A 487 29.82 -9.31 -20.10
N TYR A 488 28.88 -10.14 -20.59
CA TYR A 488 27.70 -10.51 -19.80
C TYR A 488 28.03 -11.26 -18.48
N GLN A 489 29.16 -11.97 -18.41
CA GLN A 489 29.50 -12.81 -17.25
C GLN A 489 29.72 -12.00 -15.97
N ASP A 490 30.34 -10.82 -16.08
CA ASP A 490 30.59 -9.94 -14.94
C ASP A 490 29.29 -9.37 -14.38
N TYR A 491 28.39 -8.96 -15.27
CA TYR A 491 27.04 -8.54 -14.92
C TYR A 491 26.23 -9.66 -14.26
N MET A 492 26.27 -10.87 -14.82
CA MET A 492 25.59 -12.03 -14.21
C MET A 492 26.13 -12.32 -12.82
N LYS A 493 27.45 -12.31 -12.62
CA LYS A 493 28.08 -12.57 -11.32
C LYS A 493 27.72 -11.49 -10.30
N HIS A 494 27.62 -10.23 -10.72
CA HIS A 494 27.28 -9.11 -9.86
C HIS A 494 25.81 -9.15 -9.44
N PHE A 495 24.87 -9.22 -10.40
CA PHE A 495 23.44 -9.17 -10.12
C PHE A 495 22.84 -10.47 -9.56
N ARG A 496 23.62 -11.56 -9.47
CA ARG A 496 23.28 -12.77 -8.72
C ARG A 496 23.49 -12.64 -7.20
N LYS A 497 24.27 -11.65 -6.75
CA LYS A 497 24.46 -11.40 -5.32
C LYS A 497 23.21 -10.78 -4.71
N ASN A 498 23.02 -10.99 -3.40
CA ASN A 498 22.07 -10.20 -2.63
C ASN A 498 22.71 -8.84 -2.36
N PHE A 499 21.99 -7.77 -2.70
CA PHE A 499 22.39 -6.41 -2.35
C PHE A 499 21.76 -6.05 -1.01
N ALA A 500 22.49 -5.35 -0.17
CA ALA A 500 21.88 -4.75 1.01
C ALA A 500 20.82 -3.73 0.58
N PRO A 501 19.75 -3.55 1.36
CA PRO A 501 18.76 -2.50 1.14
C PRO A 501 19.41 -1.13 0.92
N GLY A 502 19.04 -0.45 -0.17
CA GLY A 502 19.60 0.86 -0.54
C GLY A 502 21.06 0.85 -1.07
N GLU A 503 21.71 -0.30 -1.22
CA GLU A 503 23.07 -0.40 -1.79
C GLU A 503 23.11 0.04 -3.26
N ASP A 504 24.12 0.83 -3.63
CA ASP A 504 24.36 1.21 -5.03
C ASP A 504 24.80 0.00 -5.86
N ARG A 505 23.87 -0.47 -6.70
CA ARG A 505 24.03 -1.65 -7.55
C ARG A 505 24.96 -1.42 -8.75
N PHE A 506 25.38 -0.20 -9.04
CA PHE A 506 26.14 0.13 -10.25
C PHE A 506 27.52 0.73 -9.98
N LYS A 507 27.91 0.86 -8.70
CA LYS A 507 29.16 1.49 -8.25
C LYS A 507 30.43 1.04 -9.01
N ASN A 508 30.47 -0.20 -9.49
CA ASN A 508 31.64 -0.80 -10.16
C ASN A 508 31.50 -0.86 -11.70
N PHE A 509 30.48 -0.24 -12.28
CA PHE A 509 30.22 -0.27 -13.72
C PHE A 509 30.26 1.13 -14.32
N SER A 510 30.71 1.21 -15.58
CA SER A 510 30.70 2.47 -16.32
C SER A 510 29.29 2.77 -16.79
N THR A 511 28.76 3.92 -16.37
CA THR A 511 27.37 4.30 -16.63
C THR A 511 27.26 5.68 -17.25
N ALA A 512 26.20 5.88 -18.03
CA ALA A 512 25.73 7.17 -18.51
C ALA A 512 24.24 7.35 -18.14
N VAL A 513 23.76 8.59 -18.16
CA VAL A 513 22.35 8.90 -17.88
C VAL A 513 21.60 9.05 -19.21
N ALA A 514 20.51 8.31 -19.38
CA ALA A 514 19.61 8.38 -20.54
C ALA A 514 18.71 9.63 -20.50
N ASP A 515 18.00 9.92 -21.60
CA ASP A 515 17.05 11.05 -21.66
C ASP A 515 15.88 10.85 -20.67
N ASN A 516 15.50 9.60 -20.43
CA ASN A 516 14.52 9.24 -19.41
C ASN A 516 15.04 9.25 -17.96
N GLY A 517 16.32 9.59 -17.74
CA GLY A 517 16.98 9.70 -16.44
C GLY A 517 17.48 8.38 -15.83
N CYS A 518 17.24 7.24 -16.47
CA CYS A 518 17.73 5.93 -16.03
C CYS A 518 19.17 5.69 -16.50
N LEU A 519 19.82 4.65 -15.96
CA LEU A 519 21.24 4.37 -16.23
C LEU A 519 21.43 3.49 -17.47
N ILE A 520 22.30 3.93 -18.36
CA ILE A 520 22.86 3.15 -19.47
C ILE A 520 24.18 2.56 -19.03
N LEU A 521 24.40 1.28 -19.32
CA LEU A 521 25.71 0.63 -19.20
C LEU A 521 26.50 0.93 -20.48
N THR A 522 27.61 1.66 -20.37
CA THR A 522 28.30 2.19 -21.56
C THR A 522 29.04 1.12 -22.37
N ASP A 523 29.30 -0.04 -21.78
CA ASP A 523 29.89 -1.21 -22.40
C ASP A 523 28.83 -2.24 -22.87
N ALA A 524 27.53 -1.96 -22.72
CA ALA A 524 26.48 -2.75 -23.36
C ALA A 524 26.59 -2.68 -24.90
N ILE A 525 26.05 -3.67 -25.60
CA ILE A 525 26.05 -3.66 -27.07
C ILE A 525 24.98 -2.71 -27.62
N ALA A 526 23.88 -2.52 -26.89
CA ALA A 526 22.80 -1.60 -27.20
C ALA A 526 22.00 -1.24 -25.95
N TYR A 527 21.26 -0.14 -25.99
CA TYR A 527 20.27 0.20 -24.97
C TYR A 527 18.96 0.66 -25.59
N LEU A 528 17.87 0.42 -24.87
CA LEU A 528 16.52 0.92 -25.19
C LEU A 528 15.97 1.71 -24.02
N GLU A 529 15.52 2.93 -24.26
CA GLU A 529 14.75 3.74 -23.30
C GLU A 529 13.28 3.38 -23.43
N CYS A 530 12.65 2.97 -22.34
CA CYS A 530 11.31 2.41 -22.37
C CYS A 530 10.38 3.10 -21.36
N SER A 531 9.10 3.21 -21.75
CA SER A 531 7.99 3.62 -20.90
C SER A 531 7.00 2.47 -20.73
N VAL A 532 6.67 2.12 -19.49
CA VAL A 532 5.72 1.04 -19.17
C VAL A 532 4.32 1.47 -19.58
N ASN A 533 3.69 0.70 -20.48
CA ASN A 533 2.36 0.96 -20.98
C ASN A 533 1.29 0.09 -20.30
N LYS A 534 1.57 -1.20 -20.06
CA LYS A 534 0.66 -2.13 -19.40
C LYS A 534 1.41 -3.16 -18.57
N ARG A 535 0.71 -3.75 -17.60
CA ARG A 535 1.20 -4.88 -16.81
C ARG A 535 0.13 -5.93 -16.64
N MET A 536 0.57 -7.19 -16.58
CA MET A 536 -0.29 -8.34 -16.34
C MET A 536 0.31 -9.19 -15.23
N GLU A 537 -0.52 -9.58 -14.27
CA GLU A 537 -0.11 -10.47 -13.19
C GLU A 537 -0.09 -11.92 -13.69
N CYS A 538 1.04 -12.62 -13.54
CA CYS A 538 1.23 -13.99 -14.01
C CYS A 538 1.96 -14.82 -12.96
N GLY A 539 1.21 -15.54 -12.10
CA GLY A 539 1.82 -16.40 -11.08
C GLY A 539 2.75 -15.62 -10.15
N ASP A 540 4.05 -15.93 -10.20
CA ASP A 540 5.12 -15.28 -9.42
C ASP A 540 5.77 -14.08 -10.14
N HIS A 541 5.34 -13.74 -11.36
CA HIS A 541 5.88 -12.64 -12.15
C HIS A 541 4.80 -11.61 -12.55
N TRP A 542 5.27 -10.43 -12.91
CA TRP A 542 4.57 -9.46 -13.74
C TRP A 542 5.10 -9.54 -15.17
N VAL A 543 4.22 -9.62 -16.16
CA VAL A 543 4.57 -9.36 -17.55
C VAL A 543 4.31 -7.88 -17.82
N VAL A 544 5.38 -7.15 -18.13
CA VAL A 544 5.37 -5.70 -18.39
C VAL A 544 5.44 -5.50 -19.90
N TYR A 545 4.46 -4.81 -20.48
CA TYR A 545 4.53 -4.31 -21.85
C TYR A 545 4.96 -2.85 -21.83
N ALA A 546 6.03 -2.54 -22.57
CA ALA A 546 6.63 -1.23 -22.62
C ALA A 546 6.82 -0.75 -24.06
N ILE A 547 6.64 0.55 -24.27
CA ILE A 547 6.95 1.23 -25.52
C ILE A 547 8.40 1.65 -25.48
N VAL A 548 9.13 1.44 -26.58
CA VAL A 548 10.50 1.92 -26.74
C VAL A 548 10.44 3.34 -27.28
N ASP A 549 10.87 4.30 -26.46
CA ASP A 549 10.83 5.73 -26.77
C ASP A 549 12.09 6.19 -27.51
N ASN A 550 13.24 5.59 -27.19
CA ASN A 550 14.54 5.88 -27.78
C ASN A 550 15.47 4.65 -27.65
N GLY A 551 16.60 4.65 -28.35
CA GLY A 551 17.60 3.60 -28.20
C GLY A 551 18.79 3.78 -29.14
N LYS A 552 19.89 3.09 -28.84
CA LYS A 552 21.12 3.16 -29.64
C LYS A 552 21.86 1.83 -29.65
N LEU A 553 22.38 1.48 -30.82
CA LEU A 553 23.39 0.44 -31.00
C LEU A 553 24.76 1.03 -30.67
N LEU A 554 25.44 0.47 -29.68
CA LEU A 554 26.74 0.94 -29.19
C LEU A 554 27.91 0.16 -29.80
N GLN A 555 27.74 -1.15 -29.99
CA GLN A 555 28.76 -2.04 -30.53
C GLN A 555 28.18 -2.85 -31.70
N PRO A 556 28.35 -2.39 -32.96
CA PRO A 556 27.65 -2.97 -34.11
C PRO A 556 28.14 -4.36 -34.51
N ASP A 557 29.39 -4.70 -34.16
CA ASP A 557 30.02 -5.97 -34.53
C ASP A 557 29.91 -7.05 -33.43
N SER A 558 29.39 -6.69 -32.25
CA SER A 558 29.27 -7.59 -31.09
C SER A 558 28.01 -8.45 -31.16
N VAL A 559 28.11 -9.70 -30.70
CA VAL A 559 26.98 -10.63 -30.63
C VAL A 559 26.26 -10.52 -29.29
N THR A 560 24.92 -10.47 -29.32
CA THR A 560 24.07 -10.47 -28.12
C THR A 560 24.28 -11.73 -27.29
N ALA A 561 24.57 -11.58 -26.01
CA ALA A 561 24.62 -12.69 -25.08
C ALA A 561 23.24 -13.33 -24.91
N ILE A 562 23.20 -14.66 -24.95
CA ILE A 562 22.00 -15.47 -24.75
C ILE A 562 22.12 -16.37 -23.53
N HIS A 563 21.02 -16.56 -22.80
CA HIS A 563 21.00 -17.43 -21.63
C HIS A 563 20.37 -18.79 -21.97
N HIS A 564 21.19 -19.84 -21.92
CA HIS A 564 20.72 -21.22 -22.06
C HIS A 564 20.40 -21.83 -20.69
N ARG A 565 19.20 -22.42 -20.56
CA ARG A 565 18.78 -23.13 -19.34
C ARG A 565 18.65 -24.62 -19.61
N LYS A 566 18.88 -25.42 -18.56
CA LYS A 566 18.59 -26.87 -18.58
C LYS A 566 17.15 -27.18 -18.17
N ALA A 567 16.53 -26.30 -17.37
CA ALA A 567 15.17 -26.42 -16.88
C ALA A 567 14.51 -25.03 -16.78
N GLY A 568 13.19 -24.98 -16.91
CA GLY A 568 12.41 -23.74 -16.83
C GLY A 568 12.12 -23.27 -15.41
N SER A 569 12.21 -24.15 -14.41
CA SER A 569 11.85 -23.86 -13.02
C SER A 569 12.94 -23.17 -12.21
N HIS A 570 14.20 -23.25 -12.66
CA HIS A 570 15.37 -22.70 -11.95
C HIS A 570 16.46 -22.25 -12.94
N TYR A 571 17.32 -21.31 -12.51
CA TYR A 571 18.44 -20.79 -13.29
C TYR A 571 19.69 -21.67 -13.22
#